data_AF-A0A812X290-F1
#
_entry.id   AF-A0A812X290-F1
#
_cell.length_a   1.000
_cell.length_b   1.000
_cell.length_c   1.000
_cell.angle_alpha   90.00
_cell.angle_beta   90.00
_cell.angle_gamma   90.00
#
_symmetry.space_group_name_H-M   'P 1'
#
loop_
_entity.id
_entity.type
_entity.pdbx_description
1 polymer ?
#
loop_
_entity_poly.entity_id
_entity_poly.type
_entity_poly.pdbx_seq_one_letter_code
_entity_poly.pdbx_strand_id
1 'polypeptide(L)'
;MAEGEDAPKKRTFKKYSYRGIDLDKLLDMSNQDLMELFCARQRRKFSRGIKRKPITVLKKLRKAKRETAYGEKPEAVKTHLRNMVIVPEMIGSVVGVYNGKQYINVEIKPEMIGHYLGGWVRDSGFKVQAVGRGRKQSFMGFRFLAAQRS
;
A
#
# COMPACT_ATOMS: atom_id res chain seq x y z
N MET A 1 9.52 -50.43 17.68
CA MET A 1 8.72 -49.62 16.74
C MET A 1 8.76 -48.19 17.25
N ALA A 2 9.27 -47.30 16.42
CA ALA A 2 9.42 -45.88 16.71
C ALA A 2 8.18 -45.16 16.22
N GLU A 3 7.55 -44.33 17.04
CA GLU A 3 6.74 -43.20 16.57
C GLU A 3 6.93 -42.03 17.54
N GLY A 4 7.66 -41.01 17.06
CA GLY A 4 7.63 -39.68 17.62
C GLY A 4 6.45 -38.94 16.99
N GLU A 5 5.50 -38.51 17.80
CA GLU A 5 4.42 -37.65 17.35
C GLU A 5 4.91 -36.19 17.30
N ASP A 6 5.30 -35.77 16.10
CA ASP A 6 5.44 -34.36 15.72
C ASP A 6 4.08 -33.66 15.77
N ALA A 7 3.68 -33.22 16.97
CA ALA A 7 2.53 -32.34 17.13
C ALA A 7 2.78 -31.00 16.40
N PRO A 8 1.91 -30.55 15.48
CA PRO A 8 2.09 -29.27 14.81
C PRO A 8 2.00 -28.16 15.87
N LYS A 9 3.12 -27.48 16.11
CA LYS A 9 3.20 -26.29 16.98
C LYS A 9 2.06 -25.34 16.59
N LYS A 10 1.04 -25.22 17.45
CA LYS A 10 -0.04 -24.23 17.29
C LYS A 10 0.64 -22.89 17.06
N ARG A 11 0.46 -22.31 15.87
CA ARG A 11 1.05 -21.02 15.49
C ARG A 11 0.79 -20.04 16.62
N THR A 12 1.84 -19.66 17.34
CA THR A 12 1.73 -18.70 18.43
C THR A 12 1.09 -17.44 17.84
N PHE A 13 -0.06 -17.05 18.38
CA PHE A 13 -0.66 -15.77 18.06
C PHE A 13 0.39 -14.72 18.43
N LYS A 14 1.00 -14.10 17.41
CA LYS A 14 1.96 -13.02 17.64
C LYS A 14 1.22 -11.93 18.37
N LYS A 15 1.54 -11.73 19.66
CA LYS A 15 1.11 -10.56 20.41
C LYS A 15 1.77 -9.37 19.73
N TYR A 16 0.97 -8.58 19.01
CA TYR A 16 1.48 -7.41 18.32
C TYR A 16 1.56 -6.25 19.30
N SER A 17 2.78 -5.92 19.69
CA SER A 17 3.08 -4.73 20.47
C SER A 17 3.68 -3.65 19.55
N TYR A 18 3.13 -2.44 19.57
CA TYR A 18 3.74 -1.28 18.92
C TYR A 18 4.48 -0.46 19.98
N ARG A 19 5.82 -0.36 19.85
CA ARG A 19 6.68 0.37 20.81
C ARG A 19 6.49 -0.05 22.27
N GLY A 20 6.27 -1.34 22.51
CA GLY A 20 6.06 -1.89 23.85
C GLY A 20 4.64 -1.73 24.39
N ILE A 21 3.69 -1.29 23.57
CA ILE A 21 2.28 -1.19 23.95
C ILE A 21 1.46 -2.18 23.13
N ASP A 22 0.60 -2.93 23.81
CA ASP A 22 -0.27 -3.92 23.18
C ASP A 22 -1.35 -3.28 22.29
N LEU A 23 -1.83 -4.06 21.32
CA LEU A 23 -2.80 -3.61 20.34
C LEU A 23 -4.12 -3.14 20.97
N ASP A 24 -4.62 -3.85 21.98
CA ASP A 24 -5.89 -3.52 22.64
C ASP A 24 -5.78 -2.16 23.33
N LYS A 25 -4.68 -1.95 24.05
CA LYS A 25 -4.36 -0.65 24.66
C LYS A 25 -4.16 0.45 23.62
N LEU A 26 -3.66 0.13 22.42
CA LEU A 26 -3.54 1.08 21.31
C LEU A 26 -4.88 1.59 20.78
N LEU A 27 -5.95 0.80 20.90
CA LEU A 27 -7.28 1.17 20.45
C LEU A 27 -8.00 2.07 21.48
N ASP A 28 -7.72 1.86 22.76
CA ASP A 28 -8.33 2.61 23.86
C ASP A 28 -7.65 3.96 24.15
N MET A 29 -6.40 4.14 23.69
CA MET A 29 -5.65 5.38 23.89
C MET A 29 -6.23 6.58 23.13
N SER A 30 -6.08 7.76 23.71
CA SER A 30 -6.51 9.00 23.09
C SER A 30 -5.64 9.35 21.86
N ASN A 31 -6.18 10.16 20.94
CA ASN A 31 -5.40 10.62 19.79
C ASN A 31 -4.16 11.45 20.17
N GLN A 32 -4.14 12.06 21.36
CA GLN A 32 -3.01 12.84 21.85
C GLN A 32 -1.86 11.93 22.27
N ASP A 33 -2.16 10.88 23.04
CA ASP A 33 -1.16 9.89 23.46
C ASP A 33 -0.58 9.15 22.26
N LEU A 34 -1.42 8.83 21.26
CA LEU A 34 -0.99 8.25 19.99
C LEU A 34 0.01 9.14 19.24
N MET A 35 -0.10 10.47 19.34
CA MET A 35 0.83 11.39 18.68
C MET A 35 2.23 11.35 19.28
N GLU A 36 2.36 11.09 20.58
CA GLU A 36 3.66 10.96 21.26
C GLU A 36 4.40 9.68 20.85
N LEU A 37 3.63 8.63 20.58
CA LEU A 37 4.14 7.34 20.13
C LEU A 37 4.58 7.33 18.66
N PHE A 38 4.21 8.33 17.86
CA PHE A 38 4.60 8.37 16.44
C PHE A 38 5.91 9.12 16.20
N CYS A 39 6.56 8.81 15.07
CA CYS A 39 7.76 9.56 14.65
C CYS A 39 7.42 11.02 14.33
N ALA A 40 8.44 11.89 14.35
CA ALA A 40 8.30 13.33 14.20
C ALA A 40 7.47 13.75 12.96
N ARG A 41 7.57 13.03 11.84
CA ARG A 41 6.86 13.37 10.59
C ARG A 41 5.34 13.19 10.71
N GLN A 42 4.91 12.10 11.33
CA GLN A 42 3.52 11.78 11.58
C GLN A 42 2.94 12.76 12.61
N ARG A 43 3.66 13.00 13.72
CA ARG A 43 3.27 13.99 14.73
C ARG A 43 3.07 15.38 14.13
N ARG A 44 4.00 15.86 13.28
CA ARG A 44 3.86 17.14 12.56
C ARG A 44 2.62 17.17 11.67
N LYS A 45 2.23 16.03 11.07
CA LYS A 45 1.03 15.97 10.23
C LYS A 45 -0.25 16.08 11.05
N PHE A 46 -0.33 15.41 12.20
CA PHE A 46 -1.48 15.51 13.10
C PHE A 46 -1.56 16.90 13.76
N SER A 47 -0.43 17.48 14.17
CA SER A 47 -0.34 18.84 14.73
C SER A 47 -0.77 19.93 13.74
N ARG A 48 -0.48 19.76 12.43
CA ARG A 48 -0.98 20.66 11.37
C ARG A 48 -2.47 20.51 11.07
N GLY A 49 -3.14 19.55 11.71
CA GLY A 49 -4.56 19.27 11.54
C GLY A 49 -4.88 18.23 10.46
N ILE A 50 -5.96 17.49 10.70
CA ILE A 50 -6.48 16.48 9.77
C ILE A 50 -7.43 17.17 8.77
N LYS A 51 -7.07 17.15 7.48
CA LYS A 51 -7.92 17.68 6.41
C LYS A 51 -9.23 16.86 6.30
N ARG A 52 -10.27 17.46 5.70
CA ARG A 52 -11.59 16.81 5.49
C ARG A 52 -11.51 15.46 4.77
N LYS A 53 -10.63 15.33 3.76
CA LYS A 53 -10.53 14.11 2.93
C LYS A 53 -10.14 12.85 3.73
N PRO A 54 -9.08 12.85 4.56
CA PRO A 54 -8.80 11.74 5.48
C PRO A 54 -9.95 11.38 6.42
N ILE A 55 -10.69 12.38 6.92
CA ILE A 55 -11.84 12.16 7.82
C ILE A 55 -12.96 11.39 7.10
N THR A 56 -13.26 11.75 5.85
CA THR A 56 -14.24 11.03 5.03
C THR A 56 -13.84 9.57 4.80
N VAL A 57 -12.55 9.32 4.54
CA VAL A 57 -12.04 7.94 4.39
C VAL A 57 -12.18 7.17 5.70
N LEU A 58 -11.86 7.78 6.84
CA LEU A 58 -12.04 7.14 8.15
C LEU A 58 -13.52 6.81 8.44
N LYS A 59 -14.45 7.70 8.10
CA LYS A 59 -15.89 7.44 8.21
C LYS A 59 -16.34 6.25 7.35
N LYS A 60 -15.85 6.15 6.11
CA LYS A 60 -16.12 5.01 5.22
C LYS A 60 -15.56 3.70 5.79
N LEU A 61 -14.36 3.75 6.39
CA LEU A 61 -13.76 2.58 7.02
C LEU A 61 -14.52 2.14 8.27
N ARG A 62 -14.98 3.09 9.10
CA ARG A 62 -15.86 2.80 10.23
C ARG A 62 -17.19 2.18 9.79
N LYS A 63 -17.75 2.63 8.67
CA LYS A 63 -18.95 2.04 8.07
C LYS A 63 -18.67 0.60 7.60
N ALA A 64 -17.64 0.40 6.80
CA ALA A 64 -17.24 -0.92 6.30
C ALA A 64 -16.99 -1.92 7.45
N LYS A 65 -16.32 -1.48 8.53
CA LYS A 65 -16.11 -2.32 9.72
C LYS A 65 -17.39 -2.75 10.42
N ARG A 66 -18.43 -1.92 10.43
CA ARG A 66 -19.74 -2.26 11.03
C ARG A 66 -20.55 -3.20 10.15
N GLU A 67 -20.44 -3.05 8.84
CA GLU A 67 -21.19 -3.84 7.85
C GLU A 67 -20.58 -5.23 7.63
N THR A 68 -19.36 -5.46 8.08
CA THR A 68 -18.69 -6.75 7.95
C THR A 68 -19.17 -7.71 9.05
N ALA A 69 -19.83 -8.80 8.65
CA ALA A 69 -20.18 -9.88 9.55
C ALA A 69 -18.92 -10.65 10.01
N TYR A 70 -19.00 -11.30 11.18
CA TYR A 70 -17.92 -12.10 11.76
C TYR A 70 -17.44 -13.17 10.77
N GLY A 71 -16.28 -12.94 10.13
CA GLY A 71 -15.62 -13.91 9.25
C GLY A 71 -15.39 -13.46 7.80
N GLU A 72 -16.03 -12.37 7.34
CA GLU A 72 -15.85 -11.88 5.97
C GLU A 72 -14.80 -10.76 5.87
N LYS A 73 -14.20 -10.64 4.69
CA LYS A 73 -13.23 -9.56 4.43
C LYS A 73 -14.00 -8.26 4.18
N PRO A 74 -13.69 -7.16 4.91
CA PRO A 74 -14.39 -5.90 4.75
C PRO A 74 -14.26 -5.33 3.33
N GLU A 75 -15.31 -4.61 2.91
CA GLU A 75 -15.34 -3.95 1.60
C GLU A 75 -14.12 -3.03 1.41
N ALA A 76 -13.47 -3.17 0.26
CA ALA A 76 -12.27 -2.41 -0.06
C ALA A 76 -12.60 -0.93 -0.30
N VAL A 77 -12.21 -0.05 0.63
CA VAL A 77 -12.42 1.39 0.48
C VAL A 77 -11.37 2.00 -0.46
N LYS A 78 -11.81 2.50 -1.60
CA LYS A 78 -10.93 3.14 -2.60
C LYS A 78 -10.53 4.56 -2.17
N THR A 79 -9.24 4.88 -2.26
CA THR A 79 -8.67 6.18 -1.91
C THR A 79 -7.52 6.58 -2.84
N HIS A 80 -7.43 7.87 -3.14
CA HIS A 80 -6.28 8.47 -3.83
C HIS A 80 -5.24 9.03 -2.83
N LEU A 81 -5.54 8.99 -1.53
CA LEU A 81 -4.72 9.63 -0.50
C LEU A 81 -3.52 8.76 -0.11
N ARG A 82 -2.42 8.87 -0.85
CA ARG A 82 -1.15 8.19 -0.52
C ARG A 82 -0.45 8.76 0.71
N ASN A 83 -0.74 10.00 1.07
CA ASN A 83 -0.09 10.67 2.19
C ASN A 83 -0.77 10.42 3.55
N MET A 84 -1.79 9.56 3.65
CA MET A 84 -2.49 9.28 4.91
C MET A 84 -1.65 8.35 5.81
N VAL A 85 -1.64 8.61 7.11
CA VAL A 85 -0.99 7.77 8.13
C VAL A 85 -1.97 6.68 8.54
N ILE A 86 -1.46 5.46 8.71
CA ILE A 86 -2.26 4.33 9.20
C ILE A 86 -2.48 4.49 10.71
N VAL A 87 -3.74 4.59 11.09
CA VAL A 87 -4.20 4.72 12.47
C VAL A 87 -4.63 3.34 12.98
N PRO A 88 -4.46 3.00 14.28
CA PRO A 88 -4.83 1.69 14.83
C PRO A 88 -6.30 1.32 14.56
N GLU A 89 -7.21 2.30 14.54
CA GLU A 89 -8.62 2.10 14.18
C GLU A 89 -8.84 1.47 12.79
N MET A 90 -7.87 1.52 11.88
CA MET A 90 -8.00 1.02 10.51
C MET A 90 -7.55 -0.45 10.36
N ILE A 91 -7.08 -1.09 11.43
CA ILE A 91 -6.56 -2.46 11.39
C ILE A 91 -7.66 -3.44 10.99
N GLY A 92 -7.30 -4.39 10.11
CA GLY A 92 -8.23 -5.37 9.58
C GLY A 92 -9.12 -4.84 8.44
N SER A 93 -9.03 -3.56 8.08
CA SER A 93 -9.72 -3.02 6.90
C SER A 93 -8.90 -3.20 5.62
N VAL A 94 -9.59 -3.33 4.49
CA VAL A 94 -8.97 -3.34 3.16
C VAL A 94 -9.09 -1.95 2.54
N VAL A 95 -7.96 -1.37 2.12
CA VAL A 95 -7.89 -0.05 1.51
C VAL A 95 -7.32 -0.17 0.10
N GLY A 96 -8.11 0.23 -0.90
CA GLY A 96 -7.67 0.33 -2.29
C GLY A 96 -6.94 1.65 -2.52
N VAL A 97 -5.62 1.66 -2.62
CA VAL A 97 -4.84 2.89 -2.83
C VAL A 97 -4.49 3.06 -4.30
N TYR A 98 -4.77 4.24 -4.85
CA TYR A 98 -4.47 4.54 -6.25
C TYR A 98 -2.98 4.79 -6.48
N ASN A 99 -2.41 4.09 -7.47
CA ASN A 99 -1.00 4.25 -7.88
C ASN A 99 -0.80 5.15 -9.11
N GLY A 100 -1.86 5.59 -9.79
CA GLY A 100 -1.75 6.34 -11.05
C GLY A 100 -2.23 5.58 -12.29
N LYS A 101 -2.35 4.25 -12.19
CA LYS A 101 -2.90 3.38 -13.24
C LYS A 101 -4.06 2.53 -12.73
N GLN A 102 -3.91 1.93 -11.56
CA GLN A 102 -4.90 1.07 -10.94
C GLN A 102 -4.94 1.27 -9.42
N TYR A 103 -6.01 0.78 -8.80
CA TYR A 103 -6.11 0.67 -7.35
C TYR A 103 -5.48 -0.63 -6.89
N ILE A 104 -4.57 -0.54 -5.92
CA ILE A 104 -3.98 -1.70 -5.27
C ILE A 104 -4.66 -1.89 -3.93
N ASN A 105 -5.25 -3.06 -3.71
CA ASN A 105 -5.89 -3.41 -2.47
C ASN A 105 -4.83 -3.78 -1.44
N VAL A 106 -4.76 -2.99 -0.37
CA VAL A 106 -3.85 -3.20 0.76
C VAL A 106 -4.69 -3.60 1.96
N GLU A 107 -4.45 -4.80 2.48
CA GLU A 107 -4.99 -5.28 3.75
C GLU A 107 -4.12 -4.73 4.88
N ILE A 108 -4.73 -3.99 5.82
CA ILE A 108 -3.99 -3.31 6.89
C ILE A 108 -3.67 -4.30 8.01
N LYS A 109 -2.38 -4.62 8.14
CA LYS A 109 -1.82 -5.40 9.24
C LYS A 109 -1.41 -4.50 10.41
N PRO A 110 -1.40 -5.01 11.66
CA PRO A 110 -0.92 -4.26 12.83
C PRO A 110 0.52 -3.74 12.70
N GLU A 111 1.38 -4.44 11.95
CA GLU A 111 2.78 -4.04 11.70
C GLU A 111 2.90 -2.72 10.90
N MET A 112 1.82 -2.28 10.25
CA MET A 112 1.81 -1.12 9.36
C MET A 112 1.45 0.19 10.08
N ILE A 113 1.15 0.13 11.38
CA ILE A 113 0.78 1.30 12.20
C ILE A 113 1.88 2.37 12.14
N GLY A 114 1.48 3.64 11.98
CA GLY A 114 2.41 4.77 11.92
C GLY A 114 3.11 4.97 10.58
N HIS A 115 2.97 4.03 9.63
CA HIS A 115 3.47 4.22 8.26
C HIS A 115 2.46 4.96 7.38
N TYR A 116 2.93 5.49 6.26
CA TYR A 116 2.08 6.11 5.24
C TYR A 116 1.52 5.06 4.29
N LEU A 117 0.25 5.18 3.90
CA LEU A 117 -0.39 4.30 2.92
C LEU A 117 0.41 4.20 1.61
N GLY A 118 0.95 5.33 1.15
CA GLY A 118 1.73 5.38 -0.08
C GLY A 118 3.04 4.60 -0.07
N GLY A 119 3.58 4.28 1.11
CA GLY A 119 4.82 3.48 1.24
C GLY A 119 4.63 2.01 0.84
N TRP A 120 3.40 1.51 0.92
CA TRP A 120 3.06 0.12 0.61
C TRP A 120 2.62 -0.08 -0.85
N VAL A 121 2.48 1.02 -1.57
CA VAL A 121 2.05 1.04 -2.97
C VAL A 121 3.28 1.36 -3.80
N ARG A 122 3.92 0.31 -4.31
CA ARG A 122 5.05 0.46 -5.20
C ARG A 122 4.54 0.89 -6.57
N ASP A 123 5.11 1.97 -7.08
CA ASP A 123 4.96 2.32 -8.48
C ASP A 123 5.98 1.55 -9.30
N SER A 124 5.69 0.28 -9.59
CA SER A 124 6.50 -0.54 -10.49
C SER A 124 6.29 -0.11 -11.96
N GLY A 125 6.27 1.19 -12.22
CA GLY A 125 5.91 1.81 -13.49
C GLY A 125 7.08 2.17 -14.39
N PHE A 126 8.31 2.18 -13.87
CA PHE A 126 9.51 2.36 -14.70
C PHE A 126 10.03 1.01 -15.19
N LYS A 127 9.28 0.38 -16.11
CA LYS A 127 9.92 -0.52 -17.07
C LYS A 127 10.58 0.39 -18.09
N VAL A 128 11.90 0.58 -18.00
CA VAL A 128 12.69 0.99 -19.17
C VAL A 128 12.43 -0.09 -20.22
N GLN A 129 11.54 0.17 -21.16
CA GLN A 129 11.53 -0.58 -22.40
C GLN A 129 12.85 -0.21 -23.05
N ALA A 130 13.83 -1.12 -23.00
CA ALA A 130 14.93 -1.06 -23.93
C ALA A 130 14.30 -1.09 -25.32
N VAL A 131 14.24 0.07 -25.97
CA VAL A 131 13.92 0.14 -27.40
C VAL A 131 15.03 -0.65 -28.08
N GLY A 132 14.69 -1.88 -28.45
CA GLY A 132 15.57 -2.73 -29.22
C GLY A 132 16.02 -1.97 -30.46
N ARG A 133 17.33 -1.74 -30.56
CA ARG A 133 18.00 -1.34 -31.79
C ARG A 133 17.55 -2.29 -32.90
N GLY A 134 16.76 -1.79 -33.83
CA GLY A 134 16.16 -2.58 -34.89
C GLY A 134 15.75 -1.75 -36.10
N ARG A 135 16.60 -0.83 -36.55
CA ARG A 135 16.52 -0.26 -37.90
C ARG A 135 17.92 -0.22 -38.48
N LYS A 136 18.29 -1.30 -39.19
CA LYS A 136 19.41 -1.28 -40.13
C LYS A 136 19.07 -0.23 -41.19
N GLN A 137 19.86 0.83 -41.25
CA GLN A 137 19.93 1.68 -42.43
C GLN A 137 20.62 0.84 -43.51
N SER A 138 19.88 0.38 -44.51
CA SER A 138 20.47 -0.10 -45.76
C SER A 138 20.80 1.13 -46.60
N PHE A 139 22.02 1.62 -46.43
CA PHE A 139 22.72 2.37 -47.46
C PHE A 139 23.09 1.39 -48.58
N MET A 140 22.45 1.52 -49.74
CA MET A 140 22.97 1.10 -51.05
C MET A 140 22.07 1.80 -52.09
N GLY A 141 22.48 2.84 -52.82
CA GLY A 141 23.76 3.03 -53.48
C GLY A 141 23.59 2.64 -54.96
N PHE A 142 23.43 3.65 -55.82
CA PHE A 142 23.69 3.65 -57.27
C PHE A 142 22.87 2.71 -58.19
N ARG A 143 22.03 3.32 -59.04
CA ARG A 143 21.92 2.88 -60.45
C ARG A 143 21.66 4.06 -61.38
N PHE A 144 22.80 4.59 -61.84
CA PHE A 144 23.09 5.25 -63.12
C PHE A 144 21.89 5.45 -64.08
N LEU A 145 21.56 6.73 -64.31
CA LEU A 145 20.69 7.19 -65.39
C LEU A 145 21.45 6.99 -66.72
N ALA A 146 21.05 5.99 -67.48
CA ALA A 146 21.59 5.75 -68.82
C ALA A 146 21.07 6.79 -69.80
N ALA A 147 22.01 7.46 -70.45
CA ALA A 147 21.80 8.30 -71.61
C ALA A 147 21.59 7.45 -72.88
N GLN A 148 20.60 7.83 -73.69
CA GLN A 148 20.50 7.71 -75.16
C GLN A 148 19.19 8.43 -75.50
N ARG A 149 19.14 9.62 -76.13
CA ARG A 149 19.68 10.01 -77.45
C ARG A 149 19.47 8.89 -78.48
N SER A 150 18.28 8.89 -79.09
CA SER A 150 18.08 9.02 -80.53
C SER A 150 16.66 9.48 -80.81
#